data_AF-A0A1S1NQN0-F1
#
_entry.id   AF-A0A1S1NQN0-F1
#
_cell.length_a   1.000
_cell.length_b   1.000
_cell.length_c   1.000
_cell.angle_alpha   90.00
_cell.angle_beta   90.00
_cell.angle_gamma   90.00
#
_symmetry.space_group_name_H-M   'P 1'
#
loop_
_entity.id
_entity.type
_entity.pdbx_description
1 polymer ?
#
loop_
_entity_poly.entity_id
_entity_poly.type
_entity_poly.pdbx_seq_one_letter_code
_entity_poly.pdbx_strand_id
1 'polypeptide(L)'
;MRDRLLDGPWWLRWLVRSLVTVIGVSAYYALLFPLTPRAMGWGGATVWLAGVSLAFGAAVTALYAPTSRGYRAALAGLSGPQRRQAVRSLRRGGIPDDPAVVAAALRLGALLDAYRQRMSWLQRTSPWWLSALALGALTVAFAGGLRQRWVYAAVAVAVVAVSLRTRNARRRRQHRLELLRAAVGPDRAPALDQDVSAASPPRTVPMVALLVVFTAAFGLPIYLWPSRQFRADCRTADGLVRFLFEHQALLDPQSITRDEPTFGDYQDWSDHLQSYSSRISVAELAPHAQRIAALGKQAVAQVRDIRESPAGMAASEVARRQAIYRDTVVGLVDQDNAVSSVCHPWPS
;
A
#
# COMPACT_ATOMS: atom_id res chain seq x y z
N MET A 1 -25.55 -10.88 14.90
CA MET A 1 -24.10 -11.23 14.75
C MET A 1 -23.18 -10.58 15.78
N ARG A 2 -23.31 -9.28 16.09
CA ARG A 2 -22.38 -8.57 17.00
C ARG A 2 -22.34 -9.09 18.44
N ASP A 3 -23.46 -9.63 18.94
CA ASP A 3 -23.55 -10.12 20.33
C ASP A 3 -22.86 -11.50 20.49
N ARG A 4 -23.02 -12.43 19.54
CA ARG A 4 -22.34 -13.75 19.59
C ARG A 4 -20.80 -13.65 19.49
N LEU A 5 -20.28 -12.62 18.82
CA LEU A 5 -18.84 -12.39 18.69
C LEU A 5 -18.19 -11.84 19.96
N LEU A 6 -18.98 -11.26 20.89
CA LEU A 6 -18.45 -10.73 22.16
C LEU A 6 -18.28 -11.84 23.21
N ASP A 7 -19.10 -12.88 23.14
CA ASP A 7 -19.11 -14.02 24.06
C ASP A 7 -18.18 -15.16 23.61
N GLY A 8 -17.70 -15.13 22.37
CA GLY A 8 -16.78 -16.14 21.83
C GLY A 8 -15.37 -16.11 22.46
N PRO A 9 -14.64 -17.23 22.40
CA PRO A 9 -13.29 -17.33 22.95
C PRO A 9 -12.34 -16.31 22.28
N TRP A 10 -11.31 -15.90 23.01
CA TRP A 10 -10.42 -14.81 22.60
C TRP A 10 -9.68 -15.10 21.28
N TRP A 11 -9.36 -16.36 21.00
CA TRP A 11 -8.68 -16.79 19.78
C TRP A 11 -9.57 -16.61 18.53
N LEU A 12 -10.89 -16.80 18.63
CA LEU A 12 -11.81 -16.62 17.51
C LEU A 12 -11.91 -15.14 17.14
N ARG A 13 -11.96 -14.26 18.14
CA ARG A 13 -11.95 -12.80 17.94
C ARG A 13 -10.64 -12.32 17.33
N TRP A 14 -9.52 -12.94 17.71
CA TRP A 14 -8.21 -12.67 17.12
C TRP A 14 -8.19 -13.06 15.63
N LEU A 15 -8.55 -14.30 15.30
CA LEU A 15 -8.56 -14.79 13.91
C LEU A 15 -9.46 -13.96 12.99
N VAL A 16 -10.68 -13.63 13.42
CA VAL A 16 -11.61 -12.81 12.62
C VAL A 16 -11.03 -11.42 12.35
N ARG A 17 -10.36 -10.80 13.33
CA ARG A 17 -9.72 -9.49 13.16
C ARG A 17 -8.49 -9.57 12.27
N SER A 18 -7.68 -10.61 12.42
CA SER A 18 -6.54 -10.88 11.54
C SER A 18 -7.00 -11.05 10.09
N LEU A 19 -8.06 -11.82 9.85
CA LEU A 19 -8.61 -12.05 8.50
C LEU A 19 -9.08 -10.75 7.84
N VAL A 20 -9.85 -9.93 8.56
CA VAL A 20 -10.29 -8.62 8.06
C VAL A 20 -9.10 -7.71 7.74
N THR A 21 -8.04 -7.79 8.55
CA THR A 21 -6.80 -7.03 8.34
C THR A 21 -6.07 -7.53 7.10
N VAL A 22 -5.91 -8.85 6.93
CA VAL A 22 -5.33 -9.45 5.71
C VAL A 22 -6.07 -8.94 4.49
N ILE A 23 -7.41 -9.03 4.46
CA ILE A 23 -8.21 -8.60 3.30
C ILE A 23 -7.99 -7.12 2.99
N GLY A 24 -8.04 -6.26 4.01
CA GLY A 24 -7.86 -4.81 3.84
C GLY A 24 -6.45 -4.44 3.39
N VAL A 25 -5.43 -5.03 4.00
CA VAL A 25 -4.02 -4.80 3.65
C VAL A 25 -3.73 -5.35 2.25
N SER A 26 -4.18 -6.57 1.92
CA SER A 26 -4.05 -7.13 0.57
C SER A 26 -4.70 -6.25 -0.49
N ALA A 27 -5.92 -5.77 -0.25
CA ALA A 27 -6.59 -4.87 -1.19
C ALA A 27 -5.81 -3.56 -1.35
N TYR A 28 -5.31 -2.98 -0.26
CA TYR A 28 -4.46 -1.78 -0.28
C TYR A 28 -3.20 -2.00 -1.14
N TYR A 29 -2.47 -3.11 -0.94
CA TYR A 29 -1.27 -3.43 -1.73
C TYR A 29 -1.59 -3.71 -3.20
N ALA A 30 -2.64 -4.48 -3.49
CA ALA A 30 -3.05 -4.76 -4.87
C ALA A 30 -3.46 -3.48 -5.62
N LEU A 31 -4.08 -2.52 -4.91
CA LEU A 31 -4.52 -1.24 -5.48
C LEU A 31 -3.38 -0.26 -5.71
N LEU A 32 -2.49 -0.10 -4.72
CA LEU A 32 -1.47 0.96 -4.71
C LEU A 32 -0.10 0.51 -5.21
N PHE A 33 0.17 -0.79 -5.12
CA PHE A 33 1.47 -1.37 -5.42
C PHE A 33 1.30 -2.70 -6.18
N PRO A 34 0.69 -2.68 -7.38
CA PRO A 34 0.43 -3.89 -8.17
C PRO A 34 1.71 -4.66 -8.55
N LEU A 35 2.88 -4.02 -8.43
CA LEU A 35 4.19 -4.58 -8.74
C LEU A 35 4.90 -5.23 -7.53
N THR A 36 4.39 -5.04 -6.30
CA THR A 36 5.02 -5.62 -5.09
C THR A 36 5.23 -7.13 -5.15
N PRO A 37 4.26 -7.95 -5.61
CA PRO A 37 4.45 -9.40 -5.70
C PRO A 37 5.54 -9.79 -6.69
N ARG A 38 5.77 -8.95 -7.72
CA ARG A 38 6.80 -9.15 -8.74
C ARG A 38 8.19 -8.75 -8.22
N ALA A 39 8.26 -7.71 -7.40
CA ALA A 39 9.52 -7.21 -6.84
C ALA A 39 10.05 -8.05 -5.66
N MET A 40 9.18 -8.51 -4.76
CA MET A 40 9.58 -9.23 -3.54
C MET A 40 9.50 -10.76 -3.67
N GLY A 41 8.98 -11.25 -4.80
CA GLY A 41 8.58 -12.64 -5.00
C GLY A 41 7.28 -12.97 -4.24
N TRP A 42 6.45 -13.81 -4.85
CA TRP A 42 5.15 -14.22 -4.28
C TRP A 42 5.28 -14.84 -2.87
N GLY A 43 6.34 -15.61 -2.62
CA GLY A 43 6.61 -16.21 -1.30
C GLY A 43 6.95 -15.16 -0.24
N GLY A 44 7.82 -14.20 -0.55
CA GLY A 44 8.18 -13.13 0.38
C GLY A 44 7.00 -12.23 0.74
N ALA A 45 6.21 -11.85 -0.28
CA ALA A 45 5.02 -11.00 -0.10
C ALA A 45 3.96 -11.65 0.79
N THR A 46 3.69 -12.95 0.59
CA THR A 46 2.70 -13.70 1.38
C THR A 46 3.13 -13.90 2.83
N VAL A 47 4.39 -14.25 3.08
CA VAL A 47 4.95 -14.40 4.44
C VAL A 47 4.90 -13.08 5.20
N TRP A 48 5.33 -11.99 4.55
CA TRP A 48 5.32 -10.66 5.18
C TRP A 48 3.89 -10.20 5.51
N LEU A 49 2.95 -10.35 4.55
CA LEU A 49 1.54 -9.99 4.73
C LEU A 49 0.89 -10.79 5.86
N ALA A 50 1.15 -12.11 5.92
CA ALA A 50 0.66 -12.97 6.99
C ALA A 50 1.22 -12.54 8.34
N GLY A 51 2.54 -12.29 8.42
CA GLY A 51 3.21 -11.82 9.65
C GLY A 51 2.63 -10.50 10.17
N VAL A 52 2.53 -9.49 9.30
CA VAL A 52 1.96 -8.18 9.65
C VAL A 52 0.51 -8.31 10.12
N SER A 53 -0.30 -9.11 9.43
CA SER A 53 -1.72 -9.24 9.75
C SER A 53 -1.96 -9.99 11.06
N LEU A 54 -1.16 -11.04 11.34
CA LEU A 54 -1.21 -11.77 12.62
C LEU A 54 -0.77 -10.87 13.78
N ALA A 55 0.34 -10.14 13.60
CA ALA A 55 0.86 -9.21 14.59
C ALA A 55 -0.14 -8.07 14.89
N PHE A 56 -0.76 -7.51 13.85
CA PHE A 56 -1.77 -6.46 13.99
C PHE A 56 -3.02 -7.00 14.69
N GLY A 57 -3.52 -8.16 14.27
CA GLY A 57 -4.66 -8.82 14.92
C GLY A 57 -4.38 -9.09 16.40
N ALA A 58 -3.16 -9.53 16.75
CA ALA A 58 -2.74 -9.78 18.12
C ALA A 58 -2.70 -8.49 18.94
N ALA A 59 -2.06 -7.44 18.42
CA ALA A 59 -1.98 -6.12 19.05
C ALA A 59 -3.38 -5.54 19.32
N VAL A 60 -4.27 -5.58 18.32
CA VAL A 60 -5.67 -5.14 18.48
C VAL A 60 -6.37 -5.98 19.56
N THR A 61 -6.22 -7.29 19.56
CA THR A 61 -6.87 -8.16 20.55
C THR A 61 -6.40 -7.87 21.96
N ALA A 62 -5.09 -7.69 22.17
CA ALA A 62 -4.51 -7.26 23.43
C ALA A 62 -5.03 -5.88 23.88
N LEU A 63 -5.17 -4.94 22.95
CA LEU A 63 -5.66 -3.58 23.23
C LEU A 63 -7.13 -3.54 23.66
N TYR A 64 -7.96 -4.47 23.18
CA TYR A 64 -9.39 -4.57 23.50
C TYR A 64 -9.71 -5.52 24.66
N ALA A 65 -8.78 -6.40 25.05
CA ALA A 65 -8.96 -7.35 26.14
C ALA A 65 -9.35 -6.70 27.49
N PRO A 66 -8.65 -5.65 27.98
CA PRO A 66 -9.00 -5.00 29.25
C PRO A 66 -10.38 -4.32 29.20
N THR A 67 -10.73 -3.70 28.08
CA THR A 67 -12.04 -3.07 27.90
C THR A 67 -13.16 -4.11 27.99
N SER A 68 -12.98 -5.28 27.37
CA SER A 68 -13.98 -6.35 27.43
C SER A 68 -14.21 -6.91 28.84
N ARG A 69 -13.19 -6.84 29.71
CA ARG A 69 -13.31 -7.21 31.13
C ARG A 69 -14.08 -6.16 31.91
N GLY A 70 -13.76 -4.88 31.72
CA GLY A 70 -14.50 -3.76 32.32
C GLY A 70 -15.98 -3.72 31.90
N TYR A 71 -16.29 -3.98 30.63
CA TYR A 71 -17.69 -4.09 30.16
C TYR A 71 -18.46 -5.22 30.82
N ARG A 72 -17.81 -6.39 31.00
CA ARG A 72 -18.45 -7.54 31.65
C ARG A 72 -18.67 -7.28 33.14
N ALA A 73 -17.72 -6.64 33.81
CA ALA A 73 -17.86 -6.23 35.21
C ALA A 73 -18.98 -5.19 35.39
N ALA A 74 -19.05 -4.18 34.52
CA ALA A 74 -20.08 -3.14 34.58
C ALA A 74 -21.51 -3.66 34.30
N LEU A 75 -21.63 -4.81 33.62
CA LEU A 75 -22.90 -5.46 33.30
C LEU A 75 -23.16 -6.72 34.14
N ALA A 76 -22.32 -6.99 35.14
CA ALA A 76 -22.51 -8.09 36.06
C ALA A 76 -23.81 -7.90 36.84
N GLY A 77 -24.58 -8.98 37.02
CA GLY A 77 -25.87 -8.96 37.72
C GLY A 77 -27.10 -8.57 36.89
N LEU A 78 -26.94 -8.04 35.67
CA LEU A 78 -28.09 -7.72 34.79
C LEU A 78 -28.50 -8.90 33.90
N SER A 79 -29.81 -9.06 33.70
CA SER A 79 -30.38 -10.01 32.75
C SER A 79 -30.10 -9.63 31.29
N GLY A 80 -30.14 -10.61 30.38
CA GLY A 80 -29.94 -10.38 28.93
C GLY A 80 -30.78 -9.24 28.31
N PRO A 81 -32.08 -9.09 28.61
CA PRO A 81 -32.86 -7.94 28.14
C PRO A 81 -32.41 -6.62 28.77
N GLN A 82 -32.13 -6.57 30.08
CA GLN A 82 -31.64 -5.36 30.77
C GLN A 82 -30.29 -4.89 30.23
N ARG A 83 -29.35 -5.80 29.93
CA ARG A 83 -28.07 -5.46 29.28
C ARG A 83 -28.28 -4.80 27.92
N ARG A 84 -29.20 -5.33 27.10
CA ARG A 84 -29.53 -4.76 25.79
C ARG A 84 -30.19 -3.39 25.92
N GLN A 85 -31.00 -3.19 26.95
CA GLN A 85 -31.63 -1.90 27.24
C GLN A 85 -30.61 -0.85 27.70
N ALA A 86 -29.69 -1.20 28.60
CA ALA A 86 -28.59 -0.34 29.04
C ALA A 86 -27.67 0.10 27.88
N VAL A 87 -27.36 -0.82 26.95
CA VAL A 87 -26.55 -0.49 25.76
C VAL A 87 -27.36 0.37 24.76
N ARG A 88 -28.67 0.13 24.64
CA ARG A 88 -29.54 0.90 23.75
C ARG A 88 -29.75 2.32 24.26
N SER A 89 -29.98 2.55 25.55
CA SER A 89 -30.18 3.89 26.13
C SER A 89 -28.96 4.79 25.86
N LEU A 90 -27.76 4.25 25.98
CA LEU A 90 -26.52 4.96 25.64
C LEU A 90 -26.34 5.30 24.15
N ARG A 91 -26.95 4.52 23.24
CA ARG A 91 -26.80 4.73 21.79
C ARG A 91 -27.91 5.58 21.20
N ARG A 92 -29.17 5.20 21.41
CA ARG A 92 -30.36 5.82 20.79
C ARG A 92 -31.65 5.76 21.62
N GLY A 93 -31.78 4.89 22.61
CA GLY A 93 -33.02 4.65 23.38
C GLY A 93 -33.39 5.75 24.38
N GLY A 94 -34.64 5.70 24.86
CA GLY A 94 -35.19 6.55 25.93
C GLY A 94 -34.62 6.23 27.31
N ILE A 95 -34.96 7.06 28.30
CA ILE A 95 -34.53 6.92 29.69
C ILE A 95 -35.15 5.62 30.25
N PRO A 96 -34.36 4.65 30.73
CA PRO A 96 -34.90 3.43 31.35
C PRO A 96 -35.61 3.74 32.66
N ASP A 97 -36.77 3.11 32.91
CA ASP A 97 -37.51 3.25 34.17
C ASP A 97 -36.85 2.46 35.33
N ASP A 98 -36.05 1.44 35.02
CA ASP A 98 -35.34 0.60 36.00
C ASP A 98 -34.04 1.29 36.47
N PRO A 99 -33.91 1.64 37.78
CA PRO A 99 -32.74 2.33 38.30
C PRO A 99 -31.44 1.50 38.20
N ALA A 100 -31.52 0.16 38.21
CA ALA A 100 -30.36 -0.70 38.04
C ALA A 100 -29.81 -0.60 36.60
N VAL A 101 -30.70 -0.44 35.61
CA VAL A 101 -30.33 -0.26 34.20
C VAL A 101 -29.71 1.12 33.97
N VAL A 102 -30.20 2.16 34.67
CA VAL A 102 -29.63 3.52 34.62
C VAL A 102 -28.23 3.56 35.24
N ALA A 103 -28.04 2.97 36.42
CA ALA A 103 -26.73 2.89 37.07
C ALA A 103 -25.70 2.12 36.22
N ALA A 104 -26.11 1.00 35.62
CA ALA A 104 -25.25 0.24 34.71
C ALA A 104 -24.92 1.01 33.42
N ALA A 105 -25.88 1.74 32.85
CA ALA A 105 -25.66 2.60 31.70
C ALA A 105 -24.68 3.75 32.02
N LEU A 106 -24.79 4.37 33.20
CA LEU A 106 -23.86 5.41 33.64
C LEU A 106 -22.44 4.85 33.85
N ARG A 107 -22.29 3.72 34.54
CA ARG A 107 -20.99 3.04 34.71
C ARG A 107 -20.35 2.69 33.36
N LEU A 108 -21.14 2.16 32.44
CA LEU A 108 -20.67 1.79 31.09
C LEU A 108 -20.32 3.02 30.23
N GLY A 109 -21.09 4.10 30.36
CA GLY A 109 -20.83 5.38 29.71
C GLY A 109 -19.56 6.06 30.20
N ALA A 110 -19.32 6.02 31.51
CA ALA A 110 -18.15 6.65 32.10
C ALA A 110 -16.87 5.83 31.88
N LEU A 111 -16.94 4.48 31.87
CA LEU A 111 -15.83 3.61 31.47
C LEU A 111 -15.43 3.83 30.00
N LEU A 112 -16.42 4.08 29.15
CA LEU A 112 -16.22 4.48 27.75
C LEU A 112 -15.53 5.84 27.61
N ASP A 113 -15.90 6.81 28.44
CA ASP A 113 -15.30 8.15 28.43
C ASP A 113 -13.88 8.14 29.02
N ALA A 114 -13.63 7.40 30.11
CA ALA A 114 -12.28 7.21 30.66
C ALA A 114 -11.33 6.55 29.65
N TYR A 115 -11.78 5.49 28.96
CA TYR A 115 -10.99 4.85 27.91
C TYR A 115 -10.70 5.80 26.73
N ARG A 116 -11.66 6.65 26.37
CA ARG A 116 -11.50 7.64 25.29
C ARG A 116 -10.61 8.82 25.71
N GLN A 117 -10.73 9.32 26.93
CA GLN A 117 -9.85 10.34 27.48
C GLN A 117 -8.41 9.84 27.51
N ARG A 118 -8.19 8.55 27.77
CA ARG A 118 -6.86 7.96 27.67
C ARG A 118 -6.32 7.93 26.24
N MET A 119 -7.17 7.57 25.28
CA MET A 119 -6.85 7.67 23.85
C MET A 119 -6.73 9.13 23.38
N SER A 120 -7.11 10.11 24.21
CA SER A 120 -7.17 11.51 23.83
C SER A 120 -5.81 12.16 23.65
N TRP A 121 -4.72 11.60 24.16
CA TRP A 121 -3.36 12.02 23.77
C TRP A 121 -3.18 11.83 22.25
N LEU A 122 -3.62 10.68 21.73
CA LEU A 122 -3.55 10.33 20.31
C LEU A 122 -4.62 11.11 19.53
N GLN A 123 -5.75 11.46 20.17
CA GLN A 123 -6.78 12.30 19.55
C GLN A 123 -6.50 13.80 19.61
N ARG A 124 -5.68 14.28 20.55
CA ARG A 124 -5.21 15.67 20.65
C ARG A 124 -4.15 15.92 19.58
N THR A 125 -3.30 14.94 19.33
CA THR A 125 -2.38 14.95 18.18
C THR A 125 -3.06 14.48 16.89
N SER A 126 -4.24 13.87 16.94
CA SER A 126 -5.02 13.39 15.77
C SER A 126 -5.30 14.41 14.69
N PRO A 127 -5.71 15.66 14.97
CA PRO A 127 -5.80 16.63 13.89
C PRO A 127 -4.44 16.81 13.19
N TRP A 128 -3.33 16.77 13.91
CA TRP A 128 -2.01 16.93 13.32
C TRP A 128 -1.55 15.70 12.52
N TRP A 129 -1.62 14.50 13.08
CA TRP A 129 -1.14 13.30 12.37
C TRP A 129 -2.12 12.81 11.29
N LEU A 130 -3.44 13.00 11.45
CA LEU A 130 -4.39 12.71 10.37
C LEU A 130 -4.30 13.74 9.25
N SER A 131 -4.08 15.01 9.57
CA SER A 131 -3.81 16.01 8.54
C SER A 131 -2.47 15.75 7.87
N ALA A 132 -1.42 15.36 8.60
CA ALA A 132 -0.15 14.97 8.01
C ALA A 132 -0.27 13.73 7.13
N LEU A 133 -1.05 12.72 7.53
CA LEU A 133 -1.35 11.55 6.69
C LEU A 133 -2.18 11.91 5.47
N ALA A 134 -3.18 12.80 5.61
CA ALA A 134 -4.00 13.25 4.50
C ALA A 134 -3.17 14.09 3.51
N LEU A 135 -2.33 15.00 4.01
CA LEU A 135 -1.37 15.78 3.22
C LEU A 135 -0.36 14.87 2.53
N GLY A 136 0.21 13.89 3.25
CA GLY A 136 1.11 12.90 2.68
C GLY A 136 0.44 12.04 1.60
N ALA A 137 -0.80 11.63 1.83
CA ALA A 137 -1.60 10.93 0.82
C ALA A 137 -1.87 11.82 -0.40
N LEU A 138 -2.12 13.12 -0.20
CA LEU A 138 -2.34 14.09 -1.26
C LEU A 138 -1.07 14.36 -2.07
N THR A 139 0.09 14.52 -1.42
CA THR A 139 1.37 14.73 -2.11
C THR A 139 1.77 13.51 -2.93
N VAL A 140 1.57 12.30 -2.39
CA VAL A 140 1.80 11.05 -3.14
C VAL A 140 0.78 10.89 -4.27
N ALA A 141 -0.48 11.32 -4.08
CA ALA A 141 -1.47 11.36 -5.15
C ALA A 141 -0.97 12.22 -6.33
N PHE A 142 -0.50 13.44 -6.07
CA PHE A 142 -0.02 14.33 -7.13
C PHE A 142 1.18 13.77 -7.92
N ALA A 143 2.06 13.02 -7.26
CA ALA A 143 3.20 12.36 -7.89
C ALA A 143 2.86 11.04 -8.61
N GLY A 144 1.70 10.45 -8.35
CA GLY A 144 1.28 9.16 -8.91
C GLY A 144 0.36 9.28 -10.13
N GLY A 145 0.12 8.14 -10.81
CA GLY A 145 -0.82 8.05 -11.93
C GLY A 145 -2.28 8.29 -11.52
N LEU A 146 -3.17 8.52 -12.50
CA LEU A 146 -4.59 8.88 -12.27
C LEU A 146 -5.32 7.90 -11.32
N ARG A 147 -5.05 6.60 -11.42
CA ARG A 147 -5.60 5.58 -10.52
C ARG A 147 -5.13 5.74 -9.08
N GLN A 148 -3.84 6.00 -8.86
CA GLN A 148 -3.28 6.23 -7.53
C GLN A 148 -3.88 7.49 -6.88
N ARG A 149 -4.09 8.55 -7.68
CA ARG A 149 -4.76 9.78 -7.23
C ARG A 149 -6.12 9.51 -6.61
N TRP A 150 -6.98 8.76 -7.30
CA TRP A 150 -8.32 8.44 -6.82
C TRP A 150 -8.31 7.57 -5.57
N VAL A 151 -7.41 6.58 -5.49
CA VAL A 151 -7.31 5.71 -4.29
C VAL A 151 -6.89 6.52 -3.07
N TYR A 152 -5.85 7.35 -3.17
CA TYR A 152 -5.41 8.19 -2.05
C TYR A 152 -6.45 9.25 -1.68
N ALA A 153 -7.14 9.84 -2.65
CA ALA A 153 -8.25 10.76 -2.40
C ALA A 153 -9.40 10.06 -1.64
N ALA A 154 -9.79 8.86 -2.07
CA ALA A 154 -10.81 8.06 -1.40
C ALA A 154 -10.41 7.70 0.04
N VAL A 155 -9.15 7.32 0.27
CA VAL A 155 -8.60 7.05 1.60
C VAL A 155 -8.65 8.31 2.47
N ALA A 156 -8.21 9.46 1.95
CA ALA A 156 -8.25 10.73 2.67
C ALA A 156 -9.69 11.12 3.07
N VAL A 157 -10.65 11.01 2.12
CA VAL A 157 -12.07 11.25 2.38
C VAL A 157 -12.62 10.29 3.43
N ALA A 158 -12.30 8.99 3.35
CA ALA A 158 -12.74 8.00 4.32
C ALA A 158 -12.19 8.30 5.72
N VAL A 159 -10.91 8.69 5.82
CA VAL A 159 -10.27 9.10 7.06
C VAL A 159 -10.97 10.32 7.67
N VAL A 160 -11.24 11.36 6.87
CA VAL A 160 -11.97 12.56 7.30
C VAL A 160 -13.39 12.20 7.76
N ALA A 161 -14.13 11.40 6.97
CA ALA A 161 -15.48 10.98 7.29
C ALA A 161 -15.57 10.18 8.61
N VAL A 162 -14.65 9.22 8.82
CA VAL A 162 -14.54 8.46 10.07
C VAL A 162 -14.21 9.38 11.25
N SER A 163 -13.33 10.36 11.05
CA SER A 163 -12.94 11.32 12.08
C SER A 163 -14.08 12.25 12.48
N LEU A 164 -14.83 12.78 11.51
CA LEU A 164 -16.03 13.58 11.76
C LEU A 164 -17.11 12.74 12.44
N ARG A 165 -17.33 11.50 11.98
CA ARG A 165 -18.32 10.59 12.57
C ARG A 165 -17.99 10.26 14.04
N THR A 166 -16.71 10.02 14.35
CA THR A 166 -16.28 9.75 15.73
C THR A 166 -16.42 10.98 16.62
N ARG A 167 -16.11 12.19 16.11
CA ARG A 167 -16.36 13.47 16.82
C ARG A 167 -17.85 13.70 17.07
N ASN A 168 -18.71 13.52 16.07
CA ASN A 168 -20.15 13.68 16.22
C ASN A 168 -20.75 12.64 17.19
N ALA A 169 -20.31 11.39 17.11
CA ALA A 169 -20.72 10.34 18.04
C ALA A 169 -20.25 10.62 19.47
N ARG A 170 -19.17 11.37 19.67
CA ARG A 170 -18.72 11.83 20.99
C ARG A 170 -19.64 12.91 21.54
N ARG A 171 -19.86 13.98 20.78
CA ARG A 171 -20.74 15.08 21.18
C ARG A 171 -22.13 14.58 21.59
N ARG A 172 -22.72 13.70 20.77
CA ARG A 172 -24.04 13.10 21.05
C ARG A 172 -24.07 12.25 22.33
N ARG A 173 -22.96 11.61 22.71
CA ARG A 173 -22.91 10.79 23.93
C ARG A 173 -22.73 11.65 25.18
N GLN A 174 -21.89 12.66 25.13
CA GLN A 174 -21.68 13.58 26.25
C GLN A 174 -23.01 14.24 26.64
N HIS A 175 -23.73 14.77 25.65
CA HIS A 175 -25.05 15.36 25.86
C HIS A 175 -26.07 14.38 26.46
N ARG A 176 -26.03 13.09 26.05
CA ARG A 176 -26.90 12.06 26.65
C ARG A 176 -26.51 11.68 28.07
N LEU A 177 -25.21 11.67 28.39
CA LEU A 177 -24.75 11.42 29.75
C LEU A 177 -25.18 12.54 30.69
N GLU A 178 -25.17 13.79 30.22
CA GLU A 178 -25.72 14.94 30.95
C GLU A 178 -27.21 14.76 31.23
N LEU A 179 -28.00 14.35 30.22
CA LEU A 179 -29.43 14.05 30.40
C LEU A 179 -29.69 12.90 31.39
N LEU A 180 -28.91 11.82 31.33
CA LEU A 180 -29.03 10.70 32.26
C LEU A 180 -28.60 11.07 33.69
N ARG A 181 -27.58 11.92 33.84
CA ARG A 181 -27.18 12.46 35.16
C ARG A 181 -28.27 13.36 35.73
N ALA A 182 -28.88 14.22 34.90
CA ALA A 182 -29.99 15.07 35.32
C ALA A 182 -31.21 14.26 35.79
N ALA A 183 -31.48 13.09 35.18
CA ALA A 183 -32.59 12.22 35.55
C ALA A 183 -32.41 11.46 36.88
N VAL A 184 -31.17 11.26 37.35
CA VAL A 184 -30.86 10.50 38.59
C VAL A 184 -30.89 11.38 39.85
N GLY A 185 -30.78 12.71 39.68
CA GLY A 185 -30.77 13.69 40.78
C GLY A 185 -29.39 13.86 41.45
N PRO A 186 -29.17 15.00 42.15
CA PRO A 186 -27.87 15.38 42.70
C PRO A 186 -27.36 14.46 43.82
N ASP A 187 -28.25 13.80 44.56
CA ASP A 187 -27.89 13.02 45.76
C ASP A 187 -27.18 11.69 45.45
N ARG A 188 -27.40 11.12 44.26
CA ARG A 188 -26.81 9.82 43.85
C ARG A 188 -25.63 9.96 42.90
N ALA A 189 -25.42 11.14 42.31
CA ALA A 189 -24.33 11.41 41.38
C ALA A 189 -22.91 11.20 41.96
N PRO A 190 -22.58 11.61 43.20
CA PRO A 190 -21.21 11.48 43.72
C PRO A 190 -20.80 10.02 43.96
N ALA A 191 -21.72 9.18 44.44
CA ALA A 191 -21.48 7.75 44.67
C ALA A 191 -21.22 7.00 43.34
N LEU A 192 -21.92 7.41 42.28
CA LEU A 192 -21.72 6.87 40.93
C LEU A 192 -20.35 7.28 40.33
N ASP A 193 -19.86 8.49 40.59
CA ASP A 193 -18.57 8.97 40.07
C ASP A 193 -17.35 8.31 40.77
N GLN A 194 -17.48 7.96 42.05
CA GLN A 194 -16.44 7.18 42.78
C GLN A 194 -16.29 5.75 42.24
N ASP A 195 -17.41 5.05 42.03
CA ASP A 195 -17.41 3.69 41.46
C ASP A 195 -16.78 3.63 40.06
N VAL A 196 -17.02 4.67 39.27
CA VAL A 196 -16.46 4.83 37.93
C VAL A 196 -14.96 5.01 37.95
N SER A 197 -14.44 5.77 38.92
CA SER A 197 -13.00 6.05 39.05
C SER A 197 -12.21 4.80 39.44
N ALA A 198 -12.79 3.92 40.26
CA ALA A 198 -12.20 2.65 40.67
C ALA A 198 -12.11 1.62 39.51
N ALA A 199 -12.98 1.71 38.51
CA ALA A 199 -13.04 0.75 37.39
C ALA A 199 -12.03 1.02 36.26
N SER A 200 -11.12 2.00 36.42
CA SER A 200 -10.18 2.42 35.37
C SER A 200 -9.02 1.42 35.17
N PRO A 201 -8.78 0.87 33.95
CA PRO A 201 -7.79 -0.19 33.73
C PRO A 201 -6.30 0.29 33.64
N PRO A 202 -5.29 -0.60 33.83
CA PRO A 202 -3.86 -0.26 33.89
C PRO A 202 -3.16 0.06 32.53
N ARG A 203 -1.87 0.47 32.57
CA ARG A 203 -1.09 1.31 31.61
C ARG A 203 -0.44 0.66 30.35
N THR A 204 -0.61 1.39 29.23
CA THR A 204 0.28 1.74 28.08
C THR A 204 0.95 0.72 27.13
N VAL A 205 1.10 -0.57 27.41
CA VAL A 205 1.94 -1.43 26.54
C VAL A 205 1.41 -1.72 25.11
N PRO A 206 0.09 -1.90 24.84
CA PRO A 206 -0.33 -2.42 23.52
C PRO A 206 -0.39 -1.37 22.39
N MET A 207 -0.22 -0.08 22.70
CA MET A 207 -0.41 1.00 21.73
C MET A 207 0.85 1.28 20.90
N VAL A 208 2.02 1.22 21.54
CA VAL A 208 3.32 1.33 20.88
C VAL A 208 3.51 0.16 19.92
N ALA A 209 3.14 -1.06 20.33
CA ALA A 209 3.16 -2.24 19.48
C ALA A 209 2.29 -2.05 18.22
N LEU A 210 1.10 -1.45 18.35
CA LEU A 210 0.21 -1.20 17.21
C LEU A 210 0.77 -0.14 16.26
N LEU A 211 1.41 0.92 16.79
CA LEU A 211 2.11 1.92 15.99
C LEU A 211 3.29 1.28 15.22
N VAL A 212 4.13 0.50 15.90
CA VAL A 212 5.28 -0.20 15.30
C VAL A 212 4.84 -1.16 14.20
N VAL A 213 3.77 -1.93 14.43
CA VAL A 213 3.20 -2.82 13.40
C VAL A 213 2.65 -2.00 12.23
N PHE A 214 2.04 -0.84 12.47
CA PHE A 214 1.55 0.02 11.42
C PHE A 214 2.69 0.64 10.60
N THR A 215 3.77 1.13 11.22
CA THR A 215 4.96 1.61 10.48
C THR A 215 5.67 0.48 9.75
N ALA A 216 5.77 -0.71 10.33
CA ALA A 216 6.34 -1.87 9.66
C ALA A 216 5.49 -2.30 8.46
N ALA A 217 4.16 -2.28 8.60
CA ALA A 217 3.22 -2.56 7.53
C ALA A 217 3.33 -1.51 6.42
N PHE A 218 3.11 -0.25 6.72
CA PHE A 218 2.91 0.77 5.69
C PHE A 218 4.21 1.49 5.28
N GLY A 219 5.20 1.63 6.15
CA GLY A 219 6.41 2.42 5.91
C GLY A 219 7.59 1.61 5.37
N LEU A 220 7.81 0.39 5.90
CA LEU A 220 8.95 -0.45 5.51
C LEU A 220 8.99 -0.77 4.00
N PRO A 221 7.88 -1.19 3.34
CA PRO A 221 7.91 -1.47 1.91
C PRO A 221 7.95 -0.23 1.02
N ILE A 222 7.59 0.97 1.50
CA ILE A 222 7.82 2.23 0.77
C ILE A 222 9.31 2.56 0.77
N TYR A 223 9.98 2.34 1.90
CA TYR A 223 11.42 2.59 2.06
C TYR A 223 12.28 1.53 1.35
N LEU A 224 11.86 0.27 1.41
CA LEU A 224 12.51 -0.87 0.74
C LEU A 224 12.02 -1.08 -0.70
N TRP A 225 11.11 -0.24 -1.20
CA TRP A 225 10.63 -0.32 -2.58
C TRP A 225 11.84 -0.29 -3.54
N PRO A 226 11.81 -1.02 -4.67
CA PRO A 226 12.93 -1.15 -5.63
C PRO A 226 13.41 0.16 -6.26
N SER A 227 13.01 1.34 -5.79
CA SER A 227 13.41 2.64 -6.34
C SER A 227 14.91 2.79 -6.53
N ARG A 228 15.76 2.08 -5.76
CA ARG A 228 17.22 2.09 -5.97
C ARG A 228 17.66 1.23 -7.15
N GLN A 229 17.12 0.01 -7.26
CA GLN A 229 17.39 -0.88 -8.40
C GLN A 229 16.75 -0.34 -9.67
N PHE A 230 15.49 0.08 -9.63
CA PHE A 230 14.80 0.71 -10.75
C PHE A 230 15.52 1.98 -11.25
N ARG A 231 16.02 2.84 -10.34
CA ARG A 231 16.87 3.99 -10.75
C ARG A 231 18.26 3.60 -11.27
N ALA A 232 18.83 2.49 -10.82
CA ALA A 232 20.10 1.99 -11.33
C ALA A 232 19.93 1.39 -12.74
N ASP A 233 18.88 0.60 -12.93
CA ASP A 233 18.53 -0.04 -14.19
C ASP A 233 18.08 1.00 -15.23
N CYS A 234 17.30 2.03 -14.84
CA CYS A 234 16.98 3.12 -15.76
C CYS A 234 18.20 3.96 -16.14
N ARG A 235 19.17 4.20 -15.25
CA ARG A 235 20.44 4.83 -15.64
C ARG A 235 21.24 3.97 -16.61
N THR A 236 21.18 2.66 -16.45
CA THR A 236 21.82 1.71 -17.38
C THR A 236 21.10 1.70 -18.73
N ALA A 237 19.77 1.73 -18.72
CA ALA A 237 18.93 1.84 -19.91
C ALA A 237 19.15 3.17 -20.66
N ASP A 238 19.26 4.30 -19.96
CA ASP A 238 19.63 5.59 -20.57
C ASP A 238 21.02 5.52 -21.23
N GLY A 239 21.95 4.78 -20.62
CA GLY A 239 23.25 4.47 -21.21
C GLY A 239 23.14 3.68 -22.51
N LEU A 240 22.26 2.68 -22.55
CA LEU A 240 21.96 1.88 -23.74
C LEU A 240 21.34 2.74 -24.86
N VAL A 241 20.34 3.56 -24.55
CA VAL A 241 19.66 4.45 -25.52
C VAL A 241 20.67 5.45 -26.11
N ARG A 242 21.46 6.10 -25.24
CA ARG A 242 22.50 7.03 -25.68
C ARG A 242 23.54 6.33 -26.56
N PHE A 243 23.96 5.12 -26.21
CA PHE A 243 24.91 4.35 -27.02
C PHE A 243 24.36 4.04 -28.42
N LEU A 244 23.07 3.72 -28.54
CA LEU A 244 22.40 3.53 -29.84
C LEU A 244 22.39 4.82 -30.67
N PHE A 245 22.09 5.95 -30.04
CA PHE A 245 22.09 7.26 -30.69
C PHE A 245 23.48 7.66 -31.19
N GLU A 246 24.52 7.44 -30.37
CA GLU A 246 25.92 7.71 -30.74
C GLU A 246 26.40 6.86 -31.93
N HIS A 247 25.81 5.67 -32.11
CA HIS A 247 26.16 4.73 -33.18
C HIS A 247 25.13 4.68 -34.33
N GLN A 248 24.40 5.77 -34.57
CA GLN A 248 23.38 5.84 -35.63
C GLN A 248 23.90 5.45 -37.04
N ALA A 249 25.20 5.61 -37.31
CA ALA A 249 25.81 5.23 -38.60
C ALA A 249 25.77 3.70 -38.85
N LEU A 250 25.80 2.89 -37.79
CA LEU A 250 25.63 1.44 -37.86
C LEU A 250 24.16 1.04 -38.10
N LEU A 251 23.21 1.95 -37.88
CA LEU A 251 21.79 1.69 -38.12
C LEU A 251 21.36 2.00 -39.56
N ASP A 252 22.23 2.60 -40.38
CA ASP A 252 21.94 2.92 -41.77
C ASP A 252 21.97 1.65 -42.66
N PRO A 253 20.85 1.26 -43.31
CA PRO A 253 20.86 0.12 -44.21
C PRO A 253 21.84 0.24 -45.37
N GLN A 254 22.24 1.46 -45.77
CA GLN A 254 23.20 1.66 -46.85
C GLN A 254 24.66 1.36 -46.44
N SER A 255 24.96 1.30 -45.14
CA SER A 255 26.33 1.07 -44.66
C SER A 255 26.71 -0.40 -44.60
N ILE A 256 25.74 -1.32 -44.69
CA ILE A 256 26.00 -2.77 -44.65
C ILE A 256 26.77 -3.30 -45.87
N THR A 257 26.66 -2.60 -47.00
CA THR A 257 27.33 -2.93 -48.28
C THR A 257 28.64 -2.16 -48.49
N ARG A 258 28.93 -1.16 -47.65
CA ARG A 258 30.17 -0.38 -47.72
C ARG A 258 31.27 -1.05 -46.90
N ASP A 259 32.52 -0.77 -47.23
CA ASP A 259 33.67 -1.26 -46.44
C ASP A 259 33.72 -0.60 -45.04
N GLU A 260 33.21 0.63 -44.92
CA GLU A 260 33.06 1.37 -43.67
C GLU A 260 31.57 1.59 -43.33
N PRO A 261 31.14 1.39 -42.06
CA PRO A 261 31.91 0.91 -40.91
C PRO A 261 32.39 -0.54 -41.08
N THR A 262 33.51 -0.90 -40.44
CA THR A 262 34.11 -2.24 -40.57
C THR A 262 33.22 -3.31 -39.93
N PHE A 263 33.41 -4.59 -40.30
CA PHE A 263 32.65 -5.68 -39.66
C PHE A 263 32.93 -5.76 -38.15
N GLY A 264 34.16 -5.43 -37.73
CA GLY A 264 34.53 -5.34 -36.31
C GLY A 264 33.68 -4.32 -35.55
N ASP A 265 33.40 -3.16 -36.16
CA ASP A 265 32.57 -2.12 -35.53
C ASP A 265 31.15 -2.62 -35.20
N TYR A 266 30.58 -3.46 -36.08
CA TYR A 266 29.28 -4.08 -35.83
C TYR A 266 29.34 -5.12 -34.71
N GLN A 267 30.41 -5.91 -34.64
CA GLN A 267 30.60 -6.90 -33.57
C GLN A 267 30.75 -6.20 -32.21
N ASP A 268 31.63 -5.20 -32.13
CA ASP A 268 31.88 -4.43 -30.92
C ASP A 268 30.60 -3.73 -30.44
N TRP A 269 29.82 -3.18 -31.37
CA TRP A 269 28.51 -2.59 -31.06
C TRP A 269 27.54 -3.61 -30.48
N SER A 270 27.38 -4.77 -31.11
CA SER A 270 26.48 -5.84 -30.62
C SER A 270 26.91 -6.37 -29.24
N ASP A 271 28.21 -6.50 -29.00
CA ASP A 271 28.74 -6.96 -27.71
C ASP A 271 28.48 -5.93 -26.59
N HIS A 272 28.58 -4.63 -26.90
CA HIS A 272 28.18 -3.57 -25.98
C HIS A 272 26.68 -3.61 -25.67
N LEU A 273 25.81 -3.81 -26.66
CA LEU A 273 24.36 -3.96 -26.43
C LEU A 273 24.05 -5.15 -25.52
N GLN A 274 24.73 -6.28 -25.73
CA GLN A 274 24.60 -7.47 -24.88
C GLN A 274 25.07 -7.18 -23.44
N SER A 275 26.17 -6.45 -23.27
CA SER A 275 26.72 -6.06 -21.97
C SER A 275 25.74 -5.18 -21.19
N TYR A 276 25.21 -4.12 -21.80
CA TYR A 276 24.19 -3.25 -21.19
C TYR A 276 22.94 -4.04 -20.81
N SER A 277 22.44 -4.86 -21.74
CA SER A 277 21.20 -5.61 -21.54
C SER A 277 21.30 -6.66 -20.43
N SER A 278 22.49 -7.23 -20.23
CA SER A 278 22.75 -8.18 -19.14
C SER A 278 22.74 -7.55 -17.74
N ARG A 279 23.01 -6.24 -17.65
CA ARG A 279 23.03 -5.49 -16.38
C ARG A 279 21.65 -5.02 -15.95
N ILE A 280 20.66 -5.05 -16.84
CA ILE A 280 19.27 -4.67 -16.57
C ILE A 280 18.52 -5.90 -16.05
N SER A 281 18.07 -5.82 -14.79
CA SER A 281 17.47 -6.94 -14.04
C SER A 281 15.98 -6.74 -13.75
N VAL A 282 15.50 -5.50 -13.82
CA VAL A 282 14.09 -5.16 -13.59
C VAL A 282 13.20 -5.87 -14.60
N ALA A 283 12.21 -6.62 -14.11
CA ALA A 283 11.33 -7.46 -14.92
C ALA A 283 10.57 -6.73 -16.04
N GLU A 284 10.35 -5.43 -15.90
CA GLU A 284 9.68 -4.59 -16.90
C GLU A 284 10.61 -4.14 -18.02
N LEU A 285 11.92 -4.00 -17.75
CA LEU A 285 12.92 -3.50 -18.71
C LEU A 285 13.71 -4.65 -19.34
N ALA A 286 14.01 -5.69 -18.57
CA ALA A 286 14.88 -6.80 -18.98
C ALA A 286 14.42 -7.48 -20.28
N PRO A 287 13.11 -7.77 -20.51
CA PRO A 287 12.68 -8.37 -21.77
C PRO A 287 12.95 -7.48 -22.99
N HIS A 288 12.76 -6.16 -22.87
CA HIS A 288 13.00 -5.22 -23.95
C HIS A 288 14.49 -5.05 -24.23
N ALA A 289 15.31 -4.90 -23.18
CA ALA A 289 16.76 -4.82 -23.30
C ALA A 289 17.35 -6.09 -23.93
N GLN A 290 16.95 -7.28 -23.47
CA GLN A 290 17.38 -8.54 -24.07
C GLN A 290 16.99 -8.65 -25.56
N ARG A 291 15.83 -8.12 -25.92
CA ARG A 291 15.36 -8.10 -27.31
C ARG A 291 16.17 -7.13 -28.17
N ILE A 292 16.62 -5.99 -27.64
CA ILE A 292 17.60 -5.10 -28.29
C ILE A 292 18.91 -5.84 -28.55
N ALA A 293 19.47 -6.54 -27.56
CA ALA A 293 20.70 -7.32 -27.74
C ALA A 293 20.55 -8.44 -28.79
N ALA A 294 19.39 -9.11 -28.82
CA ALA A 294 19.11 -10.14 -29.83
C ALA A 294 19.03 -9.56 -31.25
N LEU A 295 18.37 -8.40 -31.41
CA LEU A 295 18.31 -7.68 -32.70
C LEU A 295 19.69 -7.17 -33.13
N GLY A 296 20.53 -6.72 -32.19
CA GLY A 296 21.92 -6.36 -32.46
C GLY A 296 22.72 -7.53 -33.04
N LYS A 297 22.60 -8.73 -32.47
CA LYS A 297 23.22 -9.94 -33.02
C LYS A 297 22.69 -10.32 -34.40
N GLN A 298 21.39 -10.14 -34.62
CA GLN A 298 20.76 -10.38 -35.92
C GLN A 298 21.30 -9.43 -37.00
N ALA A 299 21.48 -8.15 -36.66
CA ALA A 299 22.09 -7.15 -37.53
C ALA A 299 23.53 -7.54 -37.91
N VAL A 300 24.36 -7.97 -36.95
CA VAL A 300 25.73 -8.46 -37.23
C VAL A 300 25.72 -9.65 -38.19
N ALA A 301 24.82 -10.61 -37.97
CA ALA A 301 24.71 -11.79 -38.84
C ALA A 301 24.33 -11.40 -40.28
N GLN A 302 23.45 -10.41 -40.46
CA GLN A 302 23.06 -9.88 -41.77
C GLN A 302 24.23 -9.16 -42.47
N VAL A 303 25.00 -8.35 -41.74
CA VAL A 303 26.18 -7.67 -42.31
C VAL A 303 27.24 -8.68 -42.75
N ARG A 304 27.50 -9.72 -41.94
CA ARG A 304 28.42 -10.80 -42.31
C ARG A 304 27.99 -11.49 -43.60
N ASP A 305 26.72 -11.88 -43.67
CA ASP A 305 26.14 -12.60 -44.82
C ASP A 305 26.20 -11.77 -46.12
N ILE A 306 26.06 -10.45 -46.03
CA ILE A 306 26.19 -9.55 -47.19
C ILE A 306 27.66 -9.41 -47.63
N ARG A 307 28.57 -9.25 -46.67
CA ARG A 307 29.99 -8.96 -46.95
C ARG A 307 30.84 -10.18 -47.29
N GLU A 308 30.42 -11.38 -46.93
CA GLU A 308 31.09 -12.63 -47.31
C GLU A 308 30.82 -13.04 -48.77
N SER A 309 29.76 -12.53 -49.40
CA SER A 309 29.38 -12.87 -50.79
C SER A 309 29.16 -11.65 -51.72
N PRO A 310 30.12 -10.71 -51.83
CA PRO A 310 29.92 -9.47 -52.58
C PRO A 310 29.99 -9.67 -54.11
N ALA A 311 30.75 -10.66 -54.59
CA ALA A 311 31.02 -10.83 -56.02
C ALA A 311 29.78 -11.33 -56.79
N GLY A 312 29.22 -10.48 -57.65
CA GLY A 312 28.13 -10.85 -58.57
C GLY A 312 26.72 -10.74 -57.99
N MET A 313 26.55 -10.13 -56.81
CA MET A 313 25.21 -9.92 -56.23
C MET A 313 24.40 -8.93 -57.07
N ALA A 314 23.22 -9.35 -57.54
CA ALA A 314 22.32 -8.49 -58.31
C ALA A 314 21.82 -7.30 -57.46
N ALA A 315 21.59 -6.15 -58.08
CA ALA A 315 21.10 -4.95 -57.37
C ALA A 315 19.77 -5.18 -56.63
N SER A 316 18.89 -6.03 -57.16
CA SER A 316 17.64 -6.42 -56.49
C SER A 316 17.85 -7.23 -55.21
N GLU A 317 18.89 -8.06 -55.17
CA GLU A 317 19.25 -8.84 -53.97
C GLU A 317 19.85 -7.94 -52.90
N VAL A 318 20.71 -7.00 -53.29
CA VAL A 318 21.23 -5.97 -52.38
C VAL A 318 20.09 -5.18 -51.75
N ALA A 319 19.15 -4.69 -52.57
CA ALA A 319 17.99 -3.94 -52.08
C ALA A 319 17.11 -4.78 -51.12
N ARG A 320 16.92 -6.07 -51.41
CA ARG A 320 16.19 -6.99 -50.53
C ARG A 320 16.87 -7.13 -49.16
N ARG A 321 18.19 -7.32 -49.14
CA ARG A 321 18.95 -7.47 -47.89
C ARG A 321 18.99 -6.18 -47.06
N GLN A 322 19.10 -5.02 -47.73
CA GLN A 322 18.96 -3.71 -47.08
C GLN A 322 17.57 -3.53 -46.45
N ALA A 323 16.50 -4.00 -47.09
CA ALA A 323 15.15 -3.95 -46.51
C ALA A 323 15.04 -4.83 -45.25
N ILE A 324 15.59 -6.05 -45.26
CA ILE A 324 15.61 -6.95 -44.09
C ILE A 324 16.40 -6.32 -42.92
N TYR A 325 17.53 -5.68 -43.23
CA TYR A 325 18.33 -4.96 -42.24
C TYR A 325 17.54 -3.79 -41.63
N ARG A 326 16.86 -3.01 -42.48
CA ARG A 326 15.98 -1.91 -42.06
C ARG A 326 14.89 -2.40 -41.10
N ASP A 327 14.25 -3.53 -41.36
CA ASP A 327 13.22 -4.08 -40.48
C ASP A 327 13.79 -4.45 -39.09
N THR A 328 15.03 -4.95 -39.05
CA THR A 328 15.74 -5.24 -37.80
C THR A 328 16.04 -3.96 -37.02
N VAL A 329 16.47 -2.90 -37.71
CA VAL A 329 16.70 -1.57 -37.12
C VAL A 329 15.40 -0.96 -36.59
N VAL A 330 14.29 -1.06 -37.33
CA VAL A 330 12.97 -0.59 -36.87
C VAL A 330 12.57 -1.33 -35.60
N GLY A 331 12.70 -2.66 -35.58
CA GLY A 331 12.42 -3.45 -34.39
C GLY A 331 13.29 -3.04 -33.19
N LEU A 332 14.53 -2.62 -33.42
CA LEU A 332 15.44 -2.16 -32.39
C LEU A 332 14.97 -0.82 -31.80
N VAL A 333 14.60 0.14 -32.66
CA VAL A 333 14.04 1.44 -32.28
C VAL A 333 12.71 1.29 -31.53
N ASP A 334 11.85 0.34 -31.92
CA ASP A 334 10.60 0.06 -31.20
C ASP A 334 10.86 -0.44 -29.77
N GLN A 335 11.86 -1.29 -29.57
CA GLN A 335 12.24 -1.73 -28.23
C GLN A 335 12.89 -0.61 -27.41
N ASP A 336 13.68 0.26 -28.05
CA ASP A 336 14.25 1.45 -27.42
C ASP A 336 13.16 2.41 -26.92
N ASN A 337 12.15 2.68 -27.75
CA ASN A 337 10.97 3.46 -27.36
C ASN A 337 10.21 2.82 -26.20
N ALA A 338 10.09 1.48 -26.19
CA ALA A 338 9.46 0.76 -25.08
C ALA A 338 10.24 0.92 -23.77
N VAL A 339 11.57 0.80 -23.81
CA VAL A 339 12.46 1.04 -22.65
C VAL A 339 12.34 2.48 -22.15
N SER A 340 12.39 3.44 -23.07
CA SER A 340 12.29 4.87 -22.76
C SER A 340 10.93 5.22 -22.13
N SER A 341 9.83 4.63 -22.59
CA SER A 341 8.48 4.86 -22.05
C SER A 341 8.33 4.42 -20.58
N VAL A 342 9.10 3.41 -20.17
CA VAL A 342 9.09 2.88 -18.80
C VAL A 342 9.95 3.75 -17.88
N CYS A 343 11.10 4.22 -18.34
CA CYS A 343 12.02 5.02 -17.53
C CYS A 343 11.67 6.51 -17.49
N HIS A 344 11.11 7.05 -18.58
CA HIS A 344 10.74 8.46 -18.74
C HIS A 344 9.29 8.61 -19.22
N PRO A 345 8.30 8.37 -18.35
CA PRO A 345 6.90 8.65 -18.67
C PRO A 345 6.67 10.17 -18.64
N TRP A 346 7.12 10.90 -19.66
CA TRP A 346 6.75 12.33 -19.81
C TRP A 346 5.30 12.46 -20.30
N PRO A 347 4.59 13.53 -19.88
CA PRO A 347 3.29 13.86 -20.43
C PRO A 347 3.51 14.39 -21.85
N SER A 348 2.83 13.78 -22.82
CA SER A 348 2.61 14.40 -24.13
C SER A 348 1.72 15.63 -23.98
#